data_AF-A0A2V9LFG3-F1
#
_entry.id   AF-A0A2V9LFG3-F1
#
_cell.length_a   1.000
_cell.length_b   1.000
_cell.length_c   1.000
_cell.angle_alpha   90.00
_cell.angle_beta   90.00
_cell.angle_gamma   90.00
#
_symmetry.space_group_name_H-M   'P 1'
#
loop_
_entity.id
_entity.type
_entity.pdbx_description
1 polymer ?
#
loop_
_entity_poly.entity_id
_entity_poly.type
_entity_poly.pdbx_seq_one_letter_code
_entity_poly.pdbx_strand_id
1 'polypeptide(L)'
;GFPQGRAAAHPHRPSPLRSDVATERASTLQIGEPAIIAERTGAPVVADFRAADIAAGGQGAPLVPLVDYLLLRDARQGTVALNIGGIANVTLIPANARPEDVLGFDTGPGNMVLDALVRRFTKGRKTYDAAGRLGARGKVLEPPLVAALRLPFFERQPPKSAGREQFGERFVSRYFL
;
A
#
# COMPACT_ATOMS: atom_id res chain seq x y z
N GLY A 1 -19.03 -7.38 19.66
CA GLY A 1 -17.66 -6.92 19.92
C GLY A 1 -16.74 -7.64 18.96
N PHE A 2 -16.05 -6.93 18.09
CA PHE A 2 -15.12 -7.52 17.12
C PHE A 2 -13.81 -7.92 17.84
N PRO A 3 -13.31 -9.16 17.68
CA PRO A 3 -12.01 -9.53 18.20
C PRO A 3 -10.90 -8.94 17.32
N GLN A 4 -9.89 -8.38 17.97
CA GLN A 4 -8.72 -7.76 17.35
C GLN A 4 -7.81 -8.83 16.72
N GLY A 5 -7.84 -8.93 15.39
CA GLY A 5 -6.78 -9.59 14.64
C GLY A 5 -5.50 -8.74 14.71
N ARG A 6 -4.49 -9.20 15.45
CA ARG A 6 -3.19 -8.52 15.55
C ARG A 6 -2.40 -8.71 14.26
N ALA A 7 -2.60 -7.82 13.29
CA ALA A 7 -1.60 -7.58 12.26
C ALA A 7 -0.47 -6.73 12.87
N ALA A 8 0.55 -7.38 13.43
CA ALA A 8 1.72 -6.74 14.02
C ALA A 8 2.69 -6.10 13.00
N ALA A 9 2.25 -5.16 12.14
CA ALA A 9 3.15 -4.43 11.23
C ALA A 9 3.85 -3.31 11.98
N HIS A 10 5.11 -3.00 11.65
CA HIS A 10 5.72 -1.76 12.10
C HIS A 10 5.19 -0.57 11.28
N PRO A 11 4.77 0.55 11.91
CA PRO A 11 4.20 1.70 11.22
C PRO A 11 5.20 2.36 10.26
N HIS A 12 4.65 2.90 9.17
CA HIS A 12 5.34 3.84 8.30
C HIS A 12 5.72 5.10 9.04
N ARG A 13 7.02 5.38 9.09
CA ARG A 13 7.60 6.53 9.79
C ARG A 13 8.35 7.43 8.80
N PRO A 14 8.01 8.73 8.68
CA PRO A 14 8.94 9.70 8.14
C PRO A 14 10.17 9.81 9.06
N SER A 15 11.39 9.82 8.51
CA SER A 15 12.63 9.94 9.30
C SER A 15 12.69 11.28 10.06
N PRO A 16 12.89 11.29 11.40
CA PRO A 16 13.01 12.54 12.13
C PRO A 16 14.42 13.11 12.03
N LEU A 17 14.48 14.42 11.79
CA LEU A 17 15.56 15.27 12.28
C LEU A 17 15.54 15.20 13.82
N ARG A 18 16.73 15.00 14.41
CA ARG A 18 16.94 14.79 15.86
C ARG A 18 16.26 15.85 16.74
N SER A 19 15.49 15.42 17.73
CA SER A 19 15.36 16.08 19.05
C SER A 19 14.62 15.18 20.04
N ASP A 20 15.06 15.25 21.30
CA ASP A 20 14.72 14.36 22.42
C ASP A 20 13.25 14.44 22.88
N VAL A 21 12.69 13.27 23.23
CA VAL A 21 11.38 13.03 23.88
C VAL A 21 10.13 13.57 23.16
N ALA A 22 9.94 13.21 21.89
CA ALA A 22 8.61 13.22 21.28
C ALA A 22 7.88 11.91 21.61
N THR A 23 6.75 12.00 22.32
CA THR A 23 5.80 10.88 22.33
C THR A 23 5.21 10.79 20.93
N GLU A 24 5.73 9.86 20.12
CA GLU A 24 5.21 9.59 18.78
C GLU A 24 3.72 9.20 18.89
N ARG A 25 2.83 10.00 18.29
CA ARG A 25 1.39 9.71 18.19
C ARG A 25 1.06 9.33 16.76
N ALA A 26 0.44 8.17 16.57
CA ALA A 26 -0.08 7.77 15.26
C ALA A 26 -1.20 8.74 14.83
N SER A 27 -1.13 9.23 13.59
CA SER A 27 -2.12 10.14 13.02
C SER A 27 -2.29 9.89 11.53
N THR A 28 -3.43 10.33 11.00
CA THR A 28 -3.76 10.23 9.58
C THR A 28 -4.61 11.45 9.19
N LEU A 29 -4.48 11.91 7.96
CA LEU A 29 -5.27 13.01 7.42
C LEU A 29 -5.81 12.62 6.05
N GLN A 30 -7.14 12.55 5.96
CA GLN A 30 -7.87 12.45 4.72
C GLN A 30 -8.63 13.75 4.50
N ILE A 31 -8.50 14.32 3.30
CA ILE A 31 -9.24 15.52 2.90
C ILE A 31 -10.48 15.12 2.11
N GLY A 32 -11.47 16.02 2.06
CA GLY A 32 -12.78 15.79 1.45
C GLY A 32 -13.87 15.78 2.51
N GLU A 33 -14.45 16.95 2.78
CA GLU A 33 -15.42 17.16 3.87
C GLU A 33 -16.69 16.31 3.68
N PRO A 34 -16.95 15.30 4.53
CA PRO A 34 -18.10 14.42 4.38
C PRO A 34 -19.44 15.16 4.45
N ALA A 35 -19.56 16.25 5.22
CA ALA A 35 -20.78 17.06 5.24
C ALA A 35 -21.09 17.70 3.89
N ILE A 36 -20.06 18.19 3.18
CA ILE A 36 -20.23 18.78 1.84
C ILE A 36 -20.61 17.70 0.82
N ILE A 37 -20.05 16.50 0.93
CA ILE A 37 -20.40 15.38 0.04
C ILE A 37 -21.86 14.97 0.28
N ALA A 38 -22.29 14.85 1.54
CA ALA A 38 -23.66 14.50 1.89
C ALA A 38 -24.66 15.53 1.35
N GLU A 39 -24.40 16.83 1.57
CA GLU A 39 -25.25 17.92 1.09
C GLU A 39 -25.37 17.92 -0.44
N ARG A 40 -24.25 17.75 -1.17
CA ARG A 40 -24.26 17.81 -2.64
C ARG A 40 -24.87 16.59 -3.30
N THR A 41 -24.85 15.44 -2.64
CA THR A 41 -25.34 14.18 -3.20
C THR A 41 -26.75 13.83 -2.74
N GLY A 42 -27.22 14.42 -1.63
CA GLY A 42 -28.48 14.03 -0.98
C GLY A 42 -28.45 12.62 -0.39
N ALA A 43 -27.25 12.03 -0.23
CA ALA A 43 -27.08 10.66 0.22
C ALA A 43 -26.31 10.59 1.56
N PRO A 44 -26.57 9.56 2.39
CA PRO A 44 -25.74 9.30 3.57
C PRO A 44 -24.27 9.06 3.18
N VAL A 45 -23.36 9.68 3.92
CA VAL A 45 -21.90 9.54 3.72
C VAL A 45 -21.29 8.91 4.96
N VAL A 46 -20.48 7.86 4.76
CA VAL A 46 -19.64 7.24 5.79
C VAL A 46 -18.18 7.54 5.45
N ALA A 47 -17.42 8.10 6.40
CA ALA A 47 -16.05 8.57 6.20
C ALA A 47 -15.13 8.21 7.38
N ASP A 48 -13.88 8.68 7.35
CA ASP A 48 -12.90 8.59 8.45
C ASP A 48 -12.51 7.17 8.93
N PHE A 49 -12.64 6.18 8.06
CA PHE A 49 -12.29 4.78 8.37
C PHE A 49 -10.88 4.59 8.96
N ARG A 50 -9.87 5.31 8.45
CA ARG A 50 -8.48 5.18 8.94
C ARG A 50 -8.30 5.80 10.32
N ALA A 51 -8.95 6.94 10.57
CA ALA A 51 -8.89 7.60 11.86
C ALA A 51 -9.58 6.75 12.94
N ALA A 52 -10.72 6.13 12.59
CA ALA A 52 -11.41 5.19 13.44
C ALA A 52 -10.55 3.96 13.79
N ASP A 53 -9.84 3.38 12.82
CA ASP A 53 -8.93 2.26 13.07
C ASP A 53 -7.76 2.65 14.01
N ILE A 54 -7.12 3.80 13.76
CA ILE A 54 -6.05 4.31 14.65
C ILE A 54 -6.58 4.57 16.07
N ALA A 55 -7.77 5.15 16.20
CA ALA A 55 -8.40 5.40 17.50
C ALA A 55 -8.69 4.09 18.26
N ALA A 56 -8.94 2.99 17.54
CA ALA A 56 -9.11 1.65 18.09
C ALA A 56 -7.77 0.92 18.37
N GLY A 57 -6.62 1.57 18.16
CA GLY A 57 -5.28 1.00 18.35
C GLY A 57 -4.70 0.29 17.13
N GLY A 58 -5.37 0.38 15.98
CA GLY A 58 -4.88 -0.09 14.69
C GLY A 58 -3.86 0.87 14.04
N GLN A 59 -3.51 0.60 12.78
CA GLN A 59 -2.49 1.38 12.05
C GLN A 59 -3.07 2.38 11.04
N GLY A 60 -4.38 2.35 10.83
CA GLY A 60 -5.07 3.09 9.78
C GLY A 60 -4.92 2.48 8.38
N ALA A 61 -4.21 1.35 8.24
CA ALA A 61 -3.96 0.66 6.97
C ALA A 61 -3.32 -0.74 7.15
N PRO A 62 -3.46 -1.64 6.16
CA PRO A 62 -4.47 -1.62 5.11
C PRO A 62 -5.85 -2.03 5.67
N LEU A 63 -6.92 -1.31 5.29
CA LEU A 63 -8.30 -1.65 5.70
C LEU A 63 -8.99 -2.63 4.73
N VAL A 64 -8.39 -2.82 3.56
CA VAL A 64 -8.86 -3.70 2.48
C VAL A 64 -8.93 -5.18 2.87
N PRO A 65 -8.03 -5.76 3.70
CA PRO A 65 -8.07 -7.19 4.02
C PRO A 65 -9.40 -7.69 4.59
N LEU A 66 -10.11 -6.84 5.35
CA LEU A 66 -11.44 -7.20 5.87
C LEU A 66 -12.46 -7.34 4.74
N VAL A 67 -12.43 -6.44 3.76
CA VAL A 67 -13.33 -6.50 2.60
C VAL A 67 -13.00 -7.70 1.73
N ASP A 68 -11.71 -7.92 1.45
CA ASP A 68 -11.24 -9.09 0.70
C ASP A 68 -11.68 -10.38 1.38
N TYR A 69 -11.52 -10.48 2.70
CA TYR A 69 -11.97 -11.64 3.47
C TYR A 69 -13.47 -11.88 3.33
N LEU A 70 -14.30 -10.84 3.48
CA LEU A 70 -15.76 -10.98 3.40
C LEU A 70 -16.22 -11.42 2.01
N LEU A 71 -15.53 -10.98 0.95
CA LEU A 71 -15.90 -11.25 -0.43
C LEU A 71 -15.28 -12.55 -1.00
N LEU A 72 -14.08 -12.93 -0.55
CA LEU A 72 -13.25 -13.92 -1.23
C LEU A 72 -12.92 -15.16 -0.38
N ARG A 73 -13.36 -15.22 0.88
CA ARG A 73 -13.15 -16.42 1.70
C ARG A 73 -13.92 -17.61 1.12
N ASP A 74 -13.26 -18.75 1.11
CA ASP A 74 -13.84 -20.02 0.68
C ASP A 74 -13.47 -21.13 1.68
N ALA A 75 -14.36 -22.11 1.87
CA ALA A 75 -14.15 -23.19 2.84
C ALA A 75 -13.11 -24.23 2.38
N ARG A 76 -12.85 -24.32 1.07
CA ARG A 76 -12.01 -25.36 0.45
C ARG A 76 -10.76 -24.82 -0.21
N GLN A 77 -10.77 -23.56 -0.62
CA GLN A 77 -9.66 -22.92 -1.35
C GLN A 77 -9.15 -21.69 -0.62
N GLY A 78 -7.82 -21.56 -0.58
CA GLY A 78 -7.18 -20.33 -0.14
C GLY A 78 -7.12 -19.34 -1.30
N THR A 79 -7.37 -18.07 -1.01
CA THR A 79 -7.36 -16.98 -1.98
C THR A 79 -6.23 -16.00 -1.69
N VAL A 80 -5.56 -15.54 -2.74
CA VAL A 80 -4.66 -14.38 -2.68
C VAL A 80 -5.28 -13.27 -3.51
N ALA A 81 -5.70 -12.19 -2.85
CA ALA A 81 -6.08 -10.96 -3.52
C ALA A 81 -4.81 -10.11 -3.71
N LEU A 82 -4.47 -9.78 -4.95
CA LEU A 82 -3.34 -8.92 -5.30
C LEU A 82 -3.88 -7.63 -5.94
N ASN A 83 -3.64 -6.50 -5.29
CA ASN A 83 -3.90 -5.19 -5.87
C ASN A 83 -2.59 -4.53 -6.29
N ILE A 84 -2.54 -4.07 -7.54
CA ILE A 84 -1.37 -3.43 -8.15
C ILE A 84 -1.71 -1.96 -8.39
N GLY A 85 -1.70 -1.17 -7.31
CA GLY A 85 -1.82 0.28 -7.37
C GLY A 85 -0.47 0.97 -7.58
N GLY A 86 -0.30 2.17 -7.03
CA GLY A 86 1.04 2.77 -6.94
C GLY A 86 1.99 1.91 -6.12
N ILE A 87 1.53 1.45 -4.95
CA ILE A 87 2.12 0.37 -4.15
C ILE A 87 1.29 -0.88 -4.41
N ALA A 88 1.96 -2.02 -4.54
CA ALA A 88 1.31 -3.32 -4.66
C ALA A 88 1.13 -3.94 -3.29
N ASN A 89 -0.04 -4.53 -3.02
CA ASN A 89 -0.34 -5.19 -1.77
C ASN A 89 -1.14 -6.47 -1.97
N VAL A 90 -1.01 -7.37 -1.00
CA VAL A 90 -1.68 -8.66 -1.01
C VAL A 90 -2.53 -8.84 0.24
N THR A 91 -3.65 -9.53 0.08
CA THR A 91 -4.40 -10.16 1.16
C THR A 91 -4.36 -11.68 0.95
N LEU A 92 -3.83 -12.40 1.93
CA LEU A 92 -3.79 -13.86 1.97
C LEU A 92 -4.95 -14.36 2.84
N ILE A 93 -5.83 -15.16 2.25
CA ILE A 93 -7.01 -15.72 2.89
C ILE A 93 -6.91 -17.25 2.79
N PRO A 94 -6.46 -17.96 3.84
CA PRO A 94 -6.45 -19.42 3.83
C PRO A 94 -7.84 -20.03 3.60
N ALA A 95 -7.88 -21.29 3.16
CA ALA A 95 -9.14 -22.04 3.10
C ALA A 95 -9.73 -22.15 4.51
N ASN A 96 -11.05 -21.96 4.62
CA ASN A 96 -11.78 -21.96 5.89
C ASN A 96 -11.22 -20.97 6.93
N ALA A 97 -10.64 -19.86 6.48
CA ALA A 97 -10.08 -18.84 7.35
C ALA A 97 -11.13 -18.17 8.24
N ARG A 98 -10.71 -17.81 9.45
CA ARG A 98 -11.36 -16.80 10.30
C ARG A 98 -10.69 -15.44 10.06
N PRO A 99 -11.30 -14.32 10.48
CA PRO A 99 -10.73 -12.99 10.26
C PRO A 99 -9.29 -12.84 10.76
N GLU A 100 -8.95 -13.47 11.88
CA GLU A 100 -7.61 -13.46 12.47
C GLU A 100 -6.54 -14.25 11.68
N ASP A 101 -6.97 -15.14 10.78
CA ASP A 101 -6.09 -15.94 9.94
C ASP A 101 -5.70 -15.19 8.65
N VAL A 102 -6.32 -14.02 8.39
CA VAL A 102 -6.10 -13.20 7.20
C VAL A 102 -4.87 -12.33 7.38
N LEU A 103 -3.96 -12.38 6.41
CA LEU A 103 -2.73 -11.58 6.42
C LEU A 103 -2.72 -10.60 5.24
N GLY A 104 -2.61 -9.30 5.54
CA GLY A 104 -2.45 -8.25 4.55
C GLY A 104 -1.14 -7.49 4.71
N PHE A 105 -0.43 -7.25 3.61
CA PHE A 105 0.79 -6.42 3.63
C PHE A 105 1.14 -5.87 2.24
N ASP A 106 1.95 -4.80 2.23
CA ASP A 106 2.49 -4.26 1.00
C ASP A 106 3.70 -5.08 0.53
N THR A 107 3.71 -5.42 -0.77
CA THR A 107 4.80 -6.20 -1.39
C THR A 107 5.92 -5.31 -1.93
N GLY A 108 5.64 -4.02 -2.15
CA GLY A 108 6.59 -3.04 -2.67
C GLY A 108 5.96 -2.12 -3.71
N PRO A 109 6.76 -1.50 -4.60
CA PRO A 109 6.22 -0.66 -5.65
C PRO A 109 5.37 -1.49 -6.63
N GLY A 110 4.17 -1.00 -6.92
CA GLY A 110 3.37 -1.44 -8.06
C GLY A 110 3.70 -0.59 -9.28
N ASN A 111 2.75 0.21 -9.74
CA ASN A 111 2.88 1.03 -10.93
C ASN A 111 3.70 2.31 -10.73
N MET A 112 3.92 2.78 -9.50
CA MET A 112 4.50 4.13 -9.30
C MET A 112 5.90 4.32 -9.91
N VAL A 113 6.73 3.27 -9.91
CA VAL A 113 8.07 3.30 -10.50
C VAL A 113 7.98 3.30 -12.02
N LEU A 114 7.10 2.46 -12.58
CA LEU A 114 6.85 2.38 -14.02
C LEU A 114 6.31 3.71 -14.54
N ASP A 115 5.31 4.28 -13.88
CA ASP A 115 4.68 5.55 -14.24
C ASP A 115 5.69 6.70 -14.20
N ALA A 116 6.56 6.74 -13.18
CA ALA A 116 7.62 7.72 -13.08
C ALA A 116 8.63 7.61 -14.24
N LEU A 117 9.06 6.40 -14.59
CA LEU A 117 9.96 6.16 -15.72
C LEU A 117 9.30 6.54 -17.05
N VAL A 118 8.03 6.15 -17.27
CA VAL A 118 7.29 6.51 -18.48
C VAL A 118 7.16 8.03 -18.61
N ARG A 119 6.77 8.71 -17.53
CA ARG A 119 6.68 10.17 -17.51
C ARG A 119 8.04 10.81 -17.83
N ARG A 120 9.12 10.30 -17.24
CA ARG A 120 10.49 10.78 -17.45
C ARG A 120 10.96 10.62 -18.89
N PHE A 121 10.85 9.43 -19.47
CA PHE A 121 11.35 9.13 -20.81
C PHE A 121 10.48 9.69 -21.93
N THR A 122 9.18 9.84 -21.68
CA THR A 122 8.27 10.46 -22.67
C THR A 122 8.20 11.98 -22.57
N LYS A 123 8.95 12.59 -21.63
CA LYS A 123 8.91 14.03 -21.31
C LYS A 123 7.49 14.50 -20.96
N GLY A 124 6.78 13.71 -20.16
CA GLY A 124 5.43 14.01 -19.68
C GLY A 124 4.29 13.71 -20.67
N ARG A 125 4.58 13.26 -21.90
CA ARG A 125 3.54 12.95 -22.90
C ARG A 125 2.69 11.73 -22.53
N LYS A 126 3.24 10.80 -21.75
CA LYS A 126 2.51 9.67 -21.18
C LYS A 126 2.73 9.65 -19.67
N THR A 127 1.73 9.17 -18.95
CA THR A 127 1.75 9.06 -17.49
C THR A 127 1.89 7.63 -16.97
N TYR A 128 1.66 6.62 -17.83
CA TYR A 128 1.77 5.20 -17.51
C TYR A 128 2.04 4.37 -18.79
N ASP A 129 2.48 3.13 -18.62
CA ASP A 129 2.67 2.20 -19.75
C ASP A 129 1.37 1.46 -20.09
N ALA A 130 0.64 2.01 -21.07
CA ALA A 130 -0.63 1.45 -21.51
C ALA A 130 -0.48 -0.01 -21.98
N ALA A 131 -1.16 -0.91 -21.27
CA ALA A 131 -1.13 -2.36 -21.49
C ALA A 131 0.29 -2.96 -21.49
N GLY A 132 1.24 -2.35 -20.79
CA GLY A 132 2.62 -2.86 -20.69
C GLY A 132 3.39 -2.85 -22.02
N ARG A 133 2.97 -2.05 -23.01
CA ARG A 133 3.52 -2.09 -24.37
C ARG A 133 4.98 -1.63 -24.45
N LEU A 134 5.40 -0.67 -23.61
CA LEU A 134 6.79 -0.23 -23.56
C LEU A 134 7.66 -1.30 -22.91
N GLY A 135 7.22 -1.84 -21.77
CA GLY A 135 7.90 -2.93 -21.07
C GLY A 135 8.07 -4.18 -21.93
N ALA A 136 7.02 -4.60 -22.65
CA ALA A 136 7.04 -5.78 -23.51
C ALA A 136 8.02 -5.70 -24.70
N ARG A 137 8.40 -4.47 -25.11
CA ARG A 137 9.41 -4.24 -26.17
C ARG A 137 10.83 -4.10 -25.62
N GLY A 138 10.96 -3.94 -24.31
CA GLY A 138 12.22 -3.74 -23.63
C GLY A 138 12.95 -5.06 -23.35
N LYS A 139 14.16 -4.92 -22.82
CA LYS A 139 14.92 -6.01 -22.22
C LYS A 139 15.21 -5.63 -20.76
N VAL A 140 15.01 -6.57 -19.84
CA VAL A 140 15.33 -6.35 -18.44
C VAL A 140 16.85 -6.19 -18.29
N LEU A 141 17.26 -5.12 -17.63
CA LEU A 141 18.63 -4.93 -17.17
C LEU A 141 18.71 -5.45 -15.73
N GLU A 142 19.29 -6.64 -15.55
CA GLU A 142 19.34 -7.29 -14.23
C GLU A 142 20.12 -6.51 -13.17
N PRO A 143 21.29 -5.89 -13.44
CA PRO A 143 22.06 -5.23 -12.38
C PRO A 143 21.31 -4.13 -11.61
N PRO A 144 20.65 -3.13 -12.24
CA PRO A 144 19.89 -2.12 -11.52
C PRO A 144 18.68 -2.72 -10.78
N LEU A 145 18.02 -3.72 -11.36
CA LEU A 145 16.90 -4.41 -10.73
C LEU A 145 17.34 -5.15 -9.46
N VAL A 146 18.42 -5.93 -9.52
CA VAL A 146 18.96 -6.65 -8.36
C VAL A 146 19.41 -5.66 -7.28
N ALA A 147 20.05 -4.55 -7.66
CA ALA A 147 20.43 -3.51 -6.70
C ALA A 147 19.22 -2.89 -5.99
N ALA A 148 18.14 -2.62 -6.73
CA ALA A 148 16.88 -2.11 -6.18
C ALA A 148 16.21 -3.12 -5.22
N LEU A 149 16.23 -4.41 -5.56
CA LEU A 149 15.62 -5.48 -4.75
C LEU A 149 16.39 -5.82 -3.46
N ARG A 150 17.63 -5.31 -3.30
CA ARG A 150 18.41 -5.43 -2.05
C ARG A 150 18.00 -4.45 -0.95
N LEU A 151 16.97 -3.64 -1.17
CA LEU A 151 16.47 -2.78 -0.10
C LEU A 151 15.95 -3.63 1.07
N PRO A 152 16.25 -3.26 2.34
CA PRO A 152 15.81 -4.00 3.53
C PRO A 152 14.30 -4.23 3.60
N PHE A 153 13.50 -3.38 2.93
CA PHE A 153 12.05 -3.56 2.83
C PHE A 153 11.65 -4.95 2.29
N PHE A 154 12.36 -5.45 1.27
CA PHE A 154 12.01 -6.72 0.64
C PHE A 154 12.31 -7.92 1.54
N GLU A 155 13.31 -7.83 2.41
CA GLU A 155 13.69 -8.88 3.37
C GLU A 155 12.80 -8.90 4.63
N ARG A 156 12.08 -7.80 4.93
CA ARG A 156 11.19 -7.75 6.09
C ARG A 156 10.05 -8.77 5.96
N GLN A 157 9.83 -9.52 7.03
CA GLN A 157 8.66 -10.36 7.22
C GLN A 157 7.39 -9.49 7.33
N PRO A 158 6.24 -9.98 6.86
CA PRO A 158 4.97 -9.38 7.18
C PRO A 158 4.74 -9.32 8.71
N PRO A 159 3.95 -8.36 9.16
CA PRO A 159 3.26 -7.36 8.36
C PRO A 159 4.17 -6.15 8.10
N LYS A 160 4.03 -5.57 6.91
CA LYS A 160 4.83 -4.43 6.47
C LYS A 160 4.03 -3.56 5.52
N SER A 161 4.34 -2.28 5.52
CA SER A 161 3.75 -1.31 4.61
C SER A 161 4.85 -0.57 3.84
N ALA A 162 4.53 -0.16 2.60
CA ALA A 162 5.34 0.62 1.67
C ALA A 162 4.62 1.90 1.24
N GLY A 163 5.35 2.93 0.81
CA GLY A 163 4.78 4.20 0.39
C GLY A 163 5.70 4.98 -0.54
N ARG A 164 5.25 6.19 -0.91
CA ARG A 164 5.96 7.06 -1.86
C ARG A 164 7.29 7.57 -1.29
N GLU A 165 7.41 7.66 0.03
CA GLU A 165 8.64 8.03 0.73
C GLU A 165 9.77 7.02 0.51
N GLN A 166 9.46 5.72 0.39
CA GLN A 166 10.44 4.69 0.08
C GLN A 166 10.64 4.46 -1.42
N PHE A 167 9.57 4.44 -2.21
CA PHE A 167 9.60 4.01 -3.62
C PHE A 167 9.28 5.12 -4.64
N GLY A 168 9.27 6.38 -4.21
CA GLY A 168 9.03 7.53 -5.09
C GLY A 168 10.23 7.96 -5.93
N GLU A 169 10.25 9.23 -6.35
CA GLU A 169 11.24 9.74 -7.33
C GLU A 169 12.70 9.51 -6.93
N ARG A 170 13.04 9.60 -5.63
CA ARG A 170 14.41 9.33 -5.16
C ARG A 170 14.84 7.89 -5.42
N PHE A 171 13.93 6.93 -5.26
CA PHE A 171 14.21 5.52 -5.57
C PHE A 171 14.43 5.32 -7.06
N VAL A 172 13.53 5.89 -7.88
CA VAL A 172 13.64 5.84 -9.34
C VAL A 172 14.98 6.42 -9.82
N SER A 173 15.33 7.61 -9.34
CA SER A 173 16.58 8.28 -9.70
C SER A 173 17.83 7.57 -9.22
N ARG A 174 17.77 6.81 -8.12
CA ARG A 174 18.93 6.10 -7.58
C ARG A 174 19.26 4.81 -8.34
N TYR A 175 18.22 4.11 -8.79
CA TYR A 175 18.38 2.75 -9.33
C TYR A 175 18.14 2.63 -10.83
N PHE A 176 17.41 3.56 -11.45
CA PHE A 176 16.94 3.41 -12.83
C PHE A 176 17.24 4.61 -13.75
N LEU A 177 17.89 5.66 -13.25
CA LEU A 177 18.36 6.83 -14.01
C LEU A 177 19.84 7.08 -13.73
#